data_AF-A0A6P2FWM4-F1
#
_entry.id   AF-A0A6P2FWM4-F1
#
_cell.length_a   1.000
_cell.length_b   1.000
_cell.length_c   1.000
_cell.angle_alpha   90.00
_cell.angle_beta   90.00
_cell.angle_gamma   90.00
#
_symmetry.space_group_name_H-M   'P 1'
#
loop_
_entity.id
_entity.type
_entity.pdbx_description
1 polymer ?
#
loop_
_entity_poly.entity_id
_entity_poly.type
_entity_poly.pdbx_seq_one_letter_code
_entity_poly.pdbx_strand_id
1 'polypeptide(L)'
;MSDDSLATFTRRLSAEWLPAYCNYSARQYSPAGYKAISNKVTTADARGFLRALDSGIVVHGKRGGYRLPHGKTEEVIFWEGSRDAVPRSITPWLEPVIAISSVARLHFELGWPVTCLALQSAKWEFDLTASLPGNLETEYIAGEVKKTEKELDALIEHMLNLAPQSEVDEKSLTGPKLNAYRKLNRRRAPFFWAVGPGGVSHAFAVVHSPELKIFFTHVPLDRLACPGSVEPARSETDATGW
;
A
#
# COMPACT_ATOMS: atom_id res chain seq x y z
N MET A 1 26.61 2.02 8.53
CA MET A 1 26.42 0.72 7.86
C MET A 1 25.55 0.97 6.64
N SER A 2 25.99 0.55 5.44
CA SER A 2 25.17 0.65 4.23
C SER A 2 23.89 -0.18 4.39
N ASP A 3 22.74 0.40 4.09
CA ASP A 3 21.48 -0.35 4.11
C ASP A 3 21.46 -1.39 2.97
N ASP A 4 21.57 -2.67 3.33
CA ASP A 4 21.59 -3.81 2.41
C ASP A 4 20.19 -4.41 2.13
N SER A 5 19.12 -3.68 2.51
CA SER A 5 17.74 -4.18 2.38
C SER A 5 17.36 -4.58 0.95
N LEU A 6 17.81 -3.82 -0.06
CA LEU A 6 17.49 -4.14 -1.46
C LEU A 6 18.18 -5.43 -1.94
N ALA A 7 19.44 -5.65 -1.53
CA ALA A 7 20.16 -6.88 -1.89
C ALA A 7 19.55 -8.09 -1.15
N THR A 8 19.23 -7.92 0.13
CA THR A 8 18.54 -8.95 0.93
C THR A 8 17.18 -9.30 0.32
N PHE A 9 16.38 -8.31 -0.05
CA PHE A 9 15.10 -8.51 -0.73
C PHE A 9 15.29 -9.26 -2.05
N THR A 10 16.22 -8.81 -2.90
CA THR A 10 16.49 -9.44 -4.21
C THR A 10 16.95 -10.89 -4.08
N ARG A 11 17.80 -11.16 -3.08
CA ARG A 11 18.26 -12.52 -2.75
C ARG A 11 17.09 -13.40 -2.33
N ARG A 12 16.25 -12.98 -1.38
CA ARG A 12 15.09 -13.76 -0.92
C ARG A 12 14.04 -13.94 -2.01
N LEU A 13 13.79 -12.90 -2.80
CA LEU A 13 12.90 -12.95 -3.97
C LEU A 13 13.32 -14.07 -4.93
N SER A 14 14.62 -14.15 -5.25
CA SER A 14 15.13 -15.10 -6.24
C SER A 14 15.35 -16.51 -5.68
N ALA A 15 15.83 -16.62 -4.43
CA ALA A 15 16.21 -17.89 -3.82
C ALA A 15 15.06 -18.60 -3.08
N GLU A 16 14.07 -17.84 -2.59
CA GLU A 16 13.01 -18.37 -1.72
C GLU A 16 11.63 -18.16 -2.34
N TRP A 17 11.24 -16.91 -2.61
CA TRP A 17 9.85 -16.56 -2.91
C TRP A 17 9.43 -16.93 -4.34
N LEU A 18 10.26 -16.63 -5.34
CA LEU A 18 9.98 -17.00 -6.74
C LEU A 18 9.91 -18.53 -6.92
N PRO A 19 10.88 -19.34 -6.43
CA PRO A 19 10.76 -20.79 -6.49
C PRO A 19 9.50 -21.32 -5.80
N ALA A 20 9.18 -20.82 -4.60
CA ALA A 20 7.97 -21.22 -3.89
C ALA A 20 6.68 -20.85 -4.65
N TYR A 21 6.65 -19.68 -5.27
CA TYR A 21 5.53 -19.21 -6.08
C TYR A 21 5.32 -20.06 -7.33
N CYS A 22 6.40 -20.35 -8.08
CA CYS A 22 6.39 -21.16 -9.29
C CYS A 22 6.03 -22.63 -9.03
N ASN A 23 6.59 -23.21 -7.96
CA ASN A 23 6.42 -24.62 -7.59
C ASN A 23 5.09 -24.91 -6.87
N TYR A 24 4.24 -23.90 -6.66
CA TYR A 24 2.91 -24.14 -6.11
C TYR A 24 2.12 -25.08 -7.02
N SER A 25 1.52 -26.13 -6.45
CA SER A 25 0.96 -27.28 -7.18
C SER A 25 -0.11 -26.92 -8.22
N ALA A 26 -0.84 -25.82 -8.01
CA ALA A 26 -1.85 -25.37 -8.98
C ALA A 26 -1.29 -24.51 -10.13
N ARG A 27 -0.03 -24.06 -10.04
CA ARG A 27 0.63 -23.21 -11.06
C ARG A 27 1.60 -24.01 -11.92
N GLN A 28 2.56 -24.67 -11.28
CA GLN A 28 3.65 -25.40 -11.94
C GLN A 28 4.35 -24.57 -13.04
N TYR A 29 4.64 -23.29 -12.74
CA TYR A 29 5.30 -22.42 -13.71
C TYR A 29 6.81 -22.69 -13.77
N SER A 30 7.41 -22.39 -14.92
CA SER A 30 8.88 -22.38 -15.04
C SER A 30 9.45 -21.05 -14.52
N PRO A 31 10.40 -21.06 -13.58
CA PRO A 31 11.12 -19.85 -13.16
C PRO A 31 11.86 -19.14 -14.30
N ALA A 32 12.14 -19.82 -15.42
CA ALA A 32 12.77 -19.23 -16.60
C ALA A 32 11.94 -18.09 -17.23
N GLY A 33 10.64 -18.01 -16.94
CA GLY A 33 9.78 -16.90 -17.37
C GLY A 33 9.95 -15.61 -16.55
N TYR A 34 10.74 -15.64 -15.48
CA TYR A 34 10.96 -14.48 -14.61
C TYR A 34 11.83 -13.41 -15.28
N LYS A 35 11.36 -12.17 -15.28
CA LYS A 35 12.06 -11.02 -15.88
C LYS A 35 12.67 -10.14 -14.80
N ALA A 36 13.86 -10.48 -14.33
CA ALA A 36 14.55 -9.74 -13.26
C ALA A 36 14.74 -8.24 -13.56
N ILE A 37 14.96 -7.88 -14.83
CA ILE A 37 15.12 -6.47 -15.27
C ILE A 37 13.89 -5.58 -15.02
N SER A 38 12.73 -6.20 -14.80
CA SER A 38 11.49 -5.50 -14.48
C SER A 38 11.36 -5.16 -12.99
N ASN A 39 12.30 -5.60 -12.15
CA ASN A 39 12.31 -5.24 -10.73
C ASN A 39 12.60 -3.74 -10.56
N LYS A 40 11.62 -3.02 -10.01
CA LYS A 40 11.69 -1.58 -9.71
C LYS A 40 11.56 -1.28 -8.22
N VAL A 41 11.69 -2.29 -7.36
CA VAL A 41 11.66 -2.13 -5.90
C VAL A 41 12.83 -1.24 -5.47
N THR A 42 12.51 -0.19 -4.70
CA THR A 42 13.52 0.72 -4.15
C THR A 42 14.08 0.16 -2.84
N THR A 43 15.19 0.72 -2.36
CA THR A 43 15.75 0.37 -1.03
C THR A 43 14.75 0.63 0.10
N ALA A 44 14.00 1.74 0.05
CA ALA A 44 13.02 2.07 1.08
C ALA A 44 11.85 1.07 1.11
N ASP A 45 11.33 0.69 -0.07
CA ASP A 45 10.24 -0.29 -0.18
C ASP A 45 10.70 -1.68 0.27
N ALA A 46 11.91 -2.09 -0.15
CA ALA A 46 12.52 -3.34 0.31
C ALA A 46 12.70 -3.37 1.82
N ARG A 47 13.18 -2.27 2.43
CA ARG A 47 13.37 -2.15 3.88
C ARG A 47 12.04 -2.31 4.63
N GLY A 48 11.01 -1.56 4.23
CA GLY A 48 9.70 -1.66 4.88
C GLY A 48 9.05 -3.02 4.69
N PHE A 49 9.17 -3.62 3.50
CA PHE A 49 8.68 -4.96 3.22
C PHE A 49 9.34 -6.02 4.10
N LEU A 50 10.68 -6.04 4.14
CA LEU A 50 11.44 -6.98 4.97
C LEU A 50 11.12 -6.76 6.44
N ARG A 51 11.02 -5.51 6.90
CA ARG A 51 10.66 -5.18 8.28
C ARG A 51 9.28 -5.72 8.64
N ALA A 52 8.27 -5.59 7.77
CA ALA A 52 6.94 -6.18 8.00
C ALA A 52 6.98 -7.70 8.11
N LEU A 53 7.73 -8.34 7.21
CA LEU A 53 7.82 -9.79 7.14
C LEU A 53 8.60 -10.37 8.33
N ASP A 54 9.77 -9.82 8.63
CA ASP A 54 10.70 -10.36 9.63
C ASP A 54 10.23 -10.09 11.07
N SER A 55 9.36 -9.09 11.27
CA SER A 55 8.68 -8.83 12.54
C SER A 55 7.38 -9.62 12.74
N GLY A 56 6.93 -10.37 11.72
CA GLY A 56 5.70 -11.15 11.78
C GLY A 56 4.41 -10.34 11.65
N ILE A 57 4.48 -9.04 11.34
CA ILE A 57 3.31 -8.21 11.00
C ILE A 57 2.66 -8.71 9.73
N VAL A 58 3.47 -9.16 8.77
CA VAL A 58 3.00 -9.84 7.57
C VAL A 58 3.56 -11.25 7.58
N VAL A 59 2.70 -12.22 7.28
CA VAL A 59 3.05 -13.64 7.22
C VAL A 59 3.03 -14.06 5.76
N HIS A 60 4.10 -14.73 5.33
CA HIS A 60 4.12 -15.42 4.05
C HIS A 60 3.19 -16.64 4.12
N GLY A 61 2.09 -16.55 3.38
CA GLY A 61 1.05 -17.56 3.29
C GLY A 61 1.37 -18.65 2.26
N LYS A 62 0.35 -19.49 1.99
CA LYS A 62 0.45 -20.48 0.91
C LYS A 62 0.41 -19.75 -0.43
N ARG A 63 0.83 -20.40 -1.52
CA ARG A 63 0.73 -19.86 -2.90
C ARG A 63 1.58 -18.60 -3.17
N GLY A 64 2.51 -18.24 -2.29
CA GLY A 64 3.28 -16.98 -2.41
C GLY A 64 2.45 -15.72 -2.11
N GLY A 65 1.35 -15.88 -1.36
CA GLY A 65 0.56 -14.77 -0.84
C GLY A 65 1.17 -14.22 0.45
N TYR A 66 0.91 -12.96 0.75
CA TYR A 66 1.37 -12.25 1.94
C TYR A 66 0.15 -11.63 2.63
N ARG A 67 -0.03 -11.88 3.92
CA ARG A 67 -1.21 -11.40 4.66
C ARG A 67 -0.85 -10.89 6.03
N LEU A 68 -1.67 -9.98 6.53
CA LEU A 68 -1.69 -9.66 7.96
C LEU A 68 -2.25 -10.86 8.76
N PRO A 69 -1.81 -11.08 10.02
CA PRO A 69 -2.23 -12.19 10.86
C PRO A 69 -3.75 -12.40 10.93
N HIS A 70 -4.50 -11.29 10.99
CA HIS A 70 -5.96 -11.27 11.09
C HIS A 70 -6.67 -10.86 9.79
N GLY A 71 -5.92 -10.60 8.72
CA GLY A 71 -6.46 -10.27 7.41
C GLY A 71 -7.04 -11.50 6.71
N LYS A 72 -8.13 -11.30 5.97
CA LYS A 72 -8.76 -12.33 5.11
C LYS A 72 -8.18 -12.34 3.69
N THR A 73 -7.47 -11.29 3.33
CA THR A 73 -6.92 -10.99 2.01
C THR A 73 -5.43 -11.30 1.98
N GLU A 74 -4.97 -11.77 0.82
CA GLU A 74 -3.56 -12.05 0.55
C GLU A 74 -3.11 -11.17 -0.62
N GLU A 75 -1.97 -10.52 -0.46
CA GLU A 75 -1.25 -9.83 -1.52
C GLU A 75 -0.28 -10.76 -2.21
N VAL A 76 -0.15 -10.65 -3.54
CA VAL A 76 0.84 -11.44 -4.31
C VAL A 76 1.87 -10.49 -4.92
N ILE A 77 3.15 -10.71 -4.65
CA ILE A 77 4.23 -9.82 -5.13
C ILE A 77 4.70 -10.13 -6.55
N PHE A 78 3.99 -11.01 -7.27
CA PHE A 78 4.30 -11.38 -8.64
C PHE A 78 3.08 -11.17 -9.53
N TRP A 79 3.34 -10.55 -10.67
CA TRP A 79 2.37 -10.44 -11.76
C TRP A 79 2.67 -11.52 -12.81
N GLU A 80 1.61 -12.13 -13.33
CA GLU A 80 1.68 -13.22 -14.30
C GLU A 80 1.19 -12.74 -15.67
N GLY A 81 1.97 -12.99 -16.73
CA GLY A 81 1.58 -12.71 -18.12
C GLY A 81 0.53 -13.67 -18.67
N SER A 82 0.38 -13.69 -20.00
CA SER A 82 -0.55 -14.60 -20.68
C SER A 82 -0.31 -16.06 -20.30
N ARG A 83 -1.39 -16.83 -20.12
CA ARG A 83 -1.35 -18.27 -19.84
C ARG A 83 -0.83 -19.09 -21.03
N ASP A 84 -0.92 -18.55 -22.23
CA ASP A 84 -0.53 -19.24 -23.47
C ASP A 84 0.97 -19.08 -23.80
N ALA A 85 1.67 -18.17 -23.11
CA ALA A 85 3.10 -17.96 -23.30
C ALA A 85 3.92 -19.03 -22.56
N VAL A 86 4.93 -19.59 -23.23
CA VAL A 86 5.84 -20.60 -22.66
C VAL A 86 7.30 -20.19 -22.85
N PRO A 87 8.09 -19.95 -21.78
CA PRO A 87 7.64 -19.89 -20.39
C PRO A 87 6.74 -18.67 -20.14
N ARG A 88 5.78 -18.83 -19.23
CA ARG A 88 4.87 -17.74 -18.84
C ARG A 88 5.67 -16.61 -18.20
N SER A 89 5.48 -15.39 -18.67
CA SER A 89 6.16 -14.21 -18.12
C SER A 89 5.77 -14.00 -16.66
N ILE A 90 6.75 -13.81 -15.78
CA ILE A 90 6.57 -13.47 -14.37
C ILE A 90 7.40 -12.22 -14.08
N THR A 91 6.79 -11.21 -13.46
CA THR A 91 7.46 -9.96 -13.07
C THR A 91 7.16 -9.62 -11.62
N PRO A 92 8.06 -8.94 -10.89
CA PRO A 92 7.70 -8.36 -9.61
C PRO A 92 6.52 -7.40 -9.76
N TRP A 93 5.53 -7.52 -8.90
CA TRP A 93 4.43 -6.58 -8.81
C TRP A 93 4.73 -5.57 -7.71
N LEU A 94 5.05 -4.35 -8.11
CA LEU A 94 5.59 -3.34 -7.20
C LEU A 94 4.55 -2.83 -6.18
N GLU A 95 3.29 -2.66 -6.57
CA GLU A 95 2.25 -2.11 -5.68
C GLU A 95 2.05 -2.95 -4.41
N PRO A 96 1.92 -4.29 -4.46
CA PRO A 96 1.92 -5.13 -3.26
C PRO A 96 3.13 -4.96 -2.34
N VAL A 97 4.33 -4.75 -2.91
CA VAL A 97 5.55 -4.52 -2.12
C VAL A 97 5.48 -3.19 -1.39
N ILE A 98 5.04 -2.12 -2.08
CA ILE A 98 4.82 -0.80 -1.48
C ILE A 98 3.71 -0.87 -0.42
N ALA A 99 2.60 -1.57 -0.68
CA ALA A 99 1.49 -1.71 0.27
C ALA A 99 1.93 -2.36 1.59
N ILE A 100 2.69 -3.46 1.51
CA ILE A 100 3.25 -4.13 2.69
C ILE A 100 4.27 -3.25 3.42
N SER A 101 5.11 -2.51 2.67
CA SER A 101 6.01 -1.51 3.25
C SER A 101 5.23 -0.41 4.00
N SER A 102 4.13 0.08 3.43
CA SER A 102 3.24 1.08 4.05
C SER A 102 2.56 0.58 5.33
N VAL A 103 2.18 -0.69 5.38
CA VAL A 103 1.68 -1.32 6.61
C VAL A 103 2.76 -1.32 7.70
N ALA A 104 4.02 -1.59 7.36
CA ALA A 104 5.13 -1.47 8.30
C ALA A 104 5.24 -0.05 8.86
N ARG A 105 5.12 0.97 8.00
CA ARG A 105 5.16 2.39 8.40
C ARG A 105 4.02 2.74 9.34
N LEU A 106 2.79 2.33 9.02
CA LEU A 106 1.65 2.56 9.91
C LEU A 106 1.89 1.96 11.30
N HIS A 107 2.42 0.74 11.36
CA HIS A 107 2.68 0.09 12.62
C HIS A 107 3.84 0.71 13.41
N PHE A 108 5.00 0.81 12.78
CA PHE A 108 6.24 1.15 13.47
C PHE A 108 6.50 2.64 13.64
N GLU A 109 6.01 3.46 12.71
CA GLU A 109 6.27 4.91 12.71
C GLU A 109 5.05 5.68 13.21
N LEU A 110 3.85 5.20 12.88
CA LEU A 110 2.59 5.87 13.20
C LEU A 110 1.79 5.18 14.32
N GLY A 111 2.37 4.17 14.96
CA GLY A 111 1.85 3.58 16.19
C GLY A 111 0.57 2.74 16.05
N TRP A 112 0.19 2.33 14.84
CA TRP A 112 -1.03 1.55 14.63
C TRP A 112 -0.87 0.10 15.10
N PRO A 113 -1.78 -0.43 15.94
CA PRO A 113 -1.79 -1.85 16.26
C PRO A 113 -2.01 -2.70 15.00
N VAL A 114 -1.28 -3.82 14.85
CA VAL A 114 -1.41 -4.72 13.69
C VAL A 114 -2.86 -5.21 13.50
N THR A 115 -3.60 -5.40 14.59
CA THR A 115 -5.01 -5.81 14.58
C THR A 115 -5.95 -4.78 13.95
N CYS A 116 -5.49 -3.53 13.81
CA CYS A 116 -6.22 -2.42 13.23
C CYS A 116 -5.88 -2.18 11.76
N LEU A 117 -4.92 -2.91 11.20
CA LEU A 117 -4.45 -2.76 9.82
C LEU A 117 -5.06 -3.83 8.93
N ALA A 118 -5.30 -3.49 7.66
CA ALA A 118 -5.68 -4.45 6.64
C ALA A 118 -4.97 -4.15 5.30
N LEU A 119 -4.60 -5.22 4.59
CA LEU A 119 -4.24 -5.17 3.18
C LEU A 119 -5.54 -5.36 2.40
N GLN A 120 -5.83 -4.44 1.49
CA GLN A 120 -7.10 -4.31 0.78
C GLN A 120 -8.31 -3.95 1.66
N SER A 121 -9.13 -2.99 1.21
CA SER A 121 -10.43 -2.74 1.83
C SER A 121 -11.43 -3.87 1.58
N ALA A 122 -12.51 -3.93 2.36
CA ALA A 122 -13.53 -4.99 2.27
C ALA A 122 -14.18 -5.14 0.87
N LYS A 123 -14.13 -4.10 0.03
CA LYS A 123 -14.63 -4.11 -1.35
C LYS A 123 -13.50 -3.99 -2.40
N TRP A 124 -12.25 -4.16 -1.97
CA TRP A 124 -11.05 -4.04 -2.80
C TRP A 124 -10.93 -2.66 -3.50
N GLU A 125 -11.45 -1.63 -2.86
CA GLU A 125 -11.45 -0.25 -3.36
C GLU A 125 -10.15 0.50 -3.01
N PHE A 126 -9.38 0.00 -2.02
CA PHE A 126 -8.14 0.59 -1.53
C PHE A 126 -7.15 -0.53 -1.25
N ASP A 127 -5.86 -0.25 -1.42
CA ASP A 127 -4.77 -1.23 -1.31
C ASP A 127 -4.38 -1.52 0.16
N LEU A 128 -4.59 -0.55 1.05
CA LEU A 128 -4.43 -0.75 2.49
C LEU A 128 -5.40 0.12 3.28
N THR A 129 -5.70 -0.28 4.51
CA THR A 129 -6.55 0.50 5.41
C THR A 129 -6.10 0.39 6.86
N ALA A 130 -6.50 1.36 7.66
CA ALA A 130 -6.42 1.29 9.12
C ALA A 130 -7.79 1.65 9.72
N SER A 131 -8.21 0.94 10.77
CA SER A 131 -9.48 1.15 11.47
C SER A 131 -9.22 1.47 12.94
N LEU A 132 -10.06 2.28 13.58
CA LEU A 132 -9.81 2.68 14.97
C LEU A 132 -9.80 1.46 15.92
N PRO A 133 -8.92 1.46 16.95
CA PRO A 133 -9.02 0.47 18.02
C PRO A 133 -10.45 0.45 18.62
N GLY A 134 -11.06 -0.73 18.66
CA GLY A 134 -12.45 -0.89 19.13
C GLY A 134 -13.53 -0.68 18.07
N ASN A 135 -13.21 -0.20 16.86
CA ASN A 135 -14.11 -0.13 15.72
C ASN A 135 -13.40 -0.56 14.44
N LEU A 136 -13.40 -1.88 14.19
CA LEU A 136 -12.74 -2.49 13.03
C LEU A 136 -13.62 -2.56 11.78
N GLU A 137 -14.89 -2.14 11.87
CA GLU A 137 -15.83 -2.21 10.75
C GLU A 137 -15.71 -1.00 9.82
N THR A 138 -15.15 0.10 10.33
CA THR A 138 -15.07 1.38 9.62
C THR A 138 -13.62 1.79 9.43
N GLU A 139 -13.25 2.06 8.18
CA GLU A 139 -11.93 2.59 7.84
C GLU A 139 -11.76 4.00 8.41
N TYR A 140 -10.65 4.20 9.12
CA TYR A 140 -10.18 5.50 9.56
C TYR A 140 -9.18 6.10 8.57
N ILE A 141 -8.28 5.27 8.04
CA ILE A 141 -7.38 5.59 6.93
C ILE A 141 -7.72 4.67 5.77
N ALA A 142 -7.92 5.26 4.60
CA ALA A 142 -7.99 4.58 3.32
C ALA A 142 -6.72 4.88 2.51
N GLY A 143 -5.93 3.86 2.19
CA GLY A 143 -4.66 4.02 1.49
C GLY A 143 -4.70 3.46 0.07
N GLU A 144 -4.18 4.24 -0.87
CA GLU A 144 -4.01 3.84 -2.27
C GLU A 144 -2.53 3.85 -2.63
N VAL A 145 -2.09 2.79 -3.31
CA VAL A 145 -0.71 2.63 -3.77
C VAL A 145 -0.65 2.82 -5.28
N LYS A 146 0.45 3.44 -5.75
CA LYS A 146 0.79 3.50 -7.17
C LYS A 146 2.25 3.13 -7.38
N LYS A 147 2.55 2.42 -8.47
CA LYS A 147 3.91 1.98 -8.83
C LYS A 147 4.80 3.11 -9.35
N THR A 148 4.25 4.27 -9.70
CA THR A 148 5.01 5.45 -10.12
C THR A 148 4.47 6.72 -9.47
N GLU A 149 5.35 7.69 -9.24
CA GLU A 149 4.97 9.04 -8.76
C GLU A 149 4.00 9.72 -9.73
N LYS A 150 4.21 9.58 -11.05
CA LYS A 150 3.31 10.13 -12.07
C LYS A 150 1.87 9.62 -11.95
N GLU A 151 1.67 8.33 -11.69
CA GLU A 151 0.34 7.76 -11.47
C GLU A 151 -0.28 8.24 -10.15
N LEU A 152 0.54 8.48 -9.14
CA LEU A 152 0.13 9.04 -7.84
C LEU A 152 -0.35 10.49 -8.00
N ASP A 153 0.44 11.33 -8.66
CA ASP A 153 0.13 12.73 -8.94
C ASP A 153 -1.16 12.85 -9.75
N ALA A 154 -1.32 12.04 -10.80
CA ALA A 154 -2.53 12.02 -11.62
C ALA A 154 -3.78 11.64 -10.81
N LEU A 155 -3.66 10.68 -9.88
CA LEU A 155 -4.76 10.32 -8.99
C LEU A 155 -5.13 11.48 -8.06
N ILE A 156 -4.12 12.09 -7.41
CA ILE A 156 -4.32 13.21 -6.48
C ILE A 156 -4.95 14.40 -7.22
N GLU A 157 -4.46 14.74 -8.42
CA GLU A 157 -5.01 15.79 -9.26
C GLU A 157 -6.49 15.54 -9.58
N HIS A 158 -6.84 14.31 -9.98
CA HIS A 158 -8.24 13.95 -10.22
C HIS A 158 -9.10 14.08 -8.96
N MET A 159 -8.60 13.65 -7.80
CA MET A 159 -9.34 13.76 -6.55
C MET A 159 -9.53 15.22 -6.12
N LEU A 160 -8.50 16.06 -6.19
CA LEU A 160 -8.59 17.49 -5.90
C LEU A 160 -9.56 18.21 -6.83
N ASN A 161 -9.58 17.84 -8.11
CA ASN A 161 -10.50 18.43 -9.08
C ASN A 161 -11.96 18.01 -8.85
N LEU A 162 -12.20 16.77 -8.39
CA LEU A 162 -13.55 16.22 -8.17
C LEU A 162 -14.12 16.59 -6.80
N ALA A 163 -13.30 16.70 -5.76
CA ALA A 163 -13.73 16.94 -4.39
C ALA A 163 -14.65 18.17 -4.19
N PRO A 164 -14.39 19.35 -4.78
CA PRO A 164 -15.23 20.54 -4.58
C PRO A 164 -16.55 20.50 -5.36
N GLN A 165 -16.75 19.51 -6.23
CA GLN A 165 -17.93 19.41 -7.08
C GLN A 165 -19.08 18.75 -6.31
N SER A 166 -20.17 19.47 -6.08
CA SER A 166 -21.32 19.00 -5.30
C SER A 166 -22.17 17.95 -6.01
N GLU A 167 -22.20 17.98 -7.35
CA GLU A 167 -23.00 17.07 -8.17
C GLU A 167 -22.22 16.64 -9.41
N VAL A 168 -21.56 15.49 -9.32
CA VAL A 168 -20.93 14.84 -10.47
C VAL A 168 -21.73 13.61 -10.81
N ASP A 169 -22.25 13.54 -12.04
CA ASP A 169 -22.89 12.33 -12.55
C ASP A 169 -21.82 11.25 -12.76
N GLU A 170 -21.80 10.21 -11.91
CA GLU A 170 -20.85 9.09 -12.01
C GLU A 170 -20.84 8.49 -13.44
N LYS A 171 -21.99 8.47 -14.12
CA LYS A 171 -22.10 7.87 -15.47
C LYS A 171 -21.36 8.68 -16.54
N SER A 172 -21.12 9.96 -16.30
CA SER A 172 -20.35 10.83 -17.19
C SER A 172 -18.84 10.62 -17.07
N LEU A 173 -18.39 9.96 -16.01
CA LEU A 173 -16.97 9.73 -15.73
C LEU A 173 -16.51 8.39 -16.31
N THR A 174 -15.28 8.36 -16.78
CA THR A 174 -14.63 7.14 -17.27
C THR A 174 -13.19 7.03 -16.78
N GLY A 175 -12.67 5.81 -16.79
CA GLY A 175 -11.26 5.53 -16.50
C GLY A 175 -10.77 6.08 -15.16
N PRO A 176 -9.62 6.78 -15.13
CA PRO A 176 -9.01 7.29 -13.90
C PRO A 176 -9.90 8.26 -13.10
N LYS A 177 -10.69 9.11 -13.77
CA LYS A 177 -11.60 10.06 -13.11
C LYS A 177 -12.72 9.34 -12.38
N LEU A 178 -13.30 8.30 -13.00
CA LEU A 178 -14.32 7.46 -12.36
C LEU A 178 -13.74 6.74 -11.13
N ASN A 179 -12.51 6.24 -11.23
CA ASN A 179 -11.82 5.60 -10.11
C ASN A 179 -11.61 6.59 -8.94
N ALA A 180 -11.09 7.78 -9.21
CA ALA A 180 -10.91 8.84 -8.22
C ALA A 180 -12.23 9.25 -7.55
N TYR A 181 -13.30 9.42 -8.36
CA TYR A 181 -14.64 9.74 -7.86
C TYR A 181 -15.15 8.67 -6.90
N ARG A 182 -15.02 7.39 -7.25
CA ARG A 182 -15.46 6.27 -6.41
C ARG A 182 -14.71 6.24 -5.07
N LYS A 183 -13.40 6.48 -5.08
CA LYS A 183 -12.58 6.54 -3.86
C LYS A 183 -13.00 7.68 -2.93
N LEU A 184 -13.35 8.85 -3.48
CA LEU A 184 -13.84 9.98 -2.69
C LEU A 184 -15.25 9.77 -2.10
N ASN A 185 -16.15 9.16 -2.86
CA ASN A 185 -17.59 9.19 -2.56
C ASN A 185 -18.11 7.91 -1.89
N ARG A 186 -17.53 6.73 -2.19
CA ARG A 186 -18.08 5.45 -1.70
C ARG A 186 -17.61 5.11 -0.29
N ARG A 187 -16.53 5.72 0.17
CA ARG A 187 -15.92 5.46 1.47
C ARG A 187 -15.76 6.77 2.22
N ARG A 188 -15.99 6.72 3.53
CA ARG A 188 -15.99 7.87 4.43
C ARG A 188 -14.86 7.82 5.44
N ALA A 189 -13.71 7.26 5.03
CA ALA A 189 -12.52 7.32 5.85
C ALA A 189 -12.12 8.79 6.04
N PRO A 190 -11.95 9.28 7.28
CA PRO A 190 -11.54 10.66 7.55
C PRO A 190 -10.18 11.01 6.95
N PHE A 191 -9.35 10.01 6.67
CA PHE A 191 -8.06 10.19 6.03
C PHE A 191 -7.92 9.35 4.77
N PHE A 192 -7.34 9.97 3.75
CA PHE A 192 -6.85 9.29 2.55
C PHE A 192 -5.34 9.39 2.50
N TRP A 193 -4.68 8.28 2.17
CA TRP A 193 -3.23 8.20 2.09
C TRP A 193 -2.79 7.67 0.73
N ALA A 194 -2.18 8.51 -0.08
CA ALA A 194 -1.62 8.12 -1.37
C ALA A 194 -0.13 7.77 -1.19
N VAL A 195 0.28 6.57 -1.57
CA VAL A 195 1.67 6.10 -1.42
C VAL A 195 2.27 5.70 -2.77
N GLY A 196 3.48 6.18 -3.01
CA GLY A 196 4.29 5.86 -4.18
C GLY A 196 5.56 5.07 -3.85
N PRO A 197 6.40 4.77 -4.85
CA PRO A 197 7.67 4.11 -4.64
C PRO A 197 8.62 4.95 -3.78
N GLY A 198 9.58 4.30 -3.11
CA GLY A 198 10.63 5.02 -2.39
C GLY A 198 10.16 5.73 -1.11
N GLY A 199 8.96 5.44 -0.63
CA GLY A 199 8.37 6.09 0.54
C GLY A 199 7.63 7.39 0.24
N VAL A 200 7.51 7.80 -1.03
CA VAL A 200 6.69 8.96 -1.45
C VAL A 200 5.28 8.82 -0.91
N SER A 201 4.75 9.91 -0.34
CA SER A 201 3.55 9.85 0.49
C SER A 201 2.84 11.20 0.51
N HIS A 202 1.52 11.17 0.28
CA HIS A 202 0.64 12.32 0.44
C HIS A 202 -0.56 11.94 1.31
N ALA A 203 -0.75 12.65 2.42
CA ALA A 203 -1.86 12.43 3.34
C ALA A 203 -2.88 13.56 3.19
N PHE A 204 -4.16 13.20 3.21
CA PHE A 204 -5.26 14.15 3.09
C PHE A 204 -6.30 13.89 4.18
N ALA A 205 -6.75 14.97 4.82
CA ALA A 205 -8.00 14.95 5.58
C ALA A 205 -9.18 15.05 4.61
N VAL A 206 -10.18 14.21 4.83
CA VAL A 206 -11.39 14.11 4.02
C VAL A 206 -12.59 14.48 4.87
N VAL A 207 -13.27 15.57 4.52
CA VAL A 207 -14.48 16.03 5.22
C VAL A 207 -15.62 16.12 4.22
N HIS A 208 -16.68 15.34 4.44
CA HIS A 208 -17.92 15.40 3.67
C HIS A 208 -18.87 16.42 4.31
N SER A 209 -19.27 17.44 3.56
CA SER A 209 -20.24 18.44 4.00
C SER A 209 -21.68 17.97 3.77
N PRO A 210 -22.67 18.58 4.46
CA PRO A 210 -24.09 18.32 4.22
C PRO A 210 -24.52 18.62 2.77
N GLU A 211 -23.87 19.57 2.10
CA GLU A 211 -24.11 19.97 0.71
C GLU A 211 -23.39 19.07 -0.31
N LEU A 212 -22.99 17.87 0.11
CA LEU A 212 -22.29 16.86 -0.70
C LEU A 212 -20.94 17.32 -1.26
N LYS A 213 -20.38 18.41 -0.73
CA LYS A 213 -19.01 18.83 -1.05
C LYS A 213 -18.02 18.02 -0.24
N ILE A 214 -16.89 17.70 -0.85
CA ILE A 214 -15.80 17.02 -0.18
C ILE A 214 -14.64 18.01 -0.04
N PHE A 215 -14.22 18.25 1.19
CA PHE A 215 -12.97 18.95 1.45
C PHE A 215 -11.86 17.91 1.52
N PHE A 216 -10.93 18.00 0.57
CA PHE A 216 -9.79 17.10 0.43
C PHE A 216 -8.51 17.90 0.64
N THR A 217 -8.08 17.98 1.89
CA THR A 217 -7.03 18.93 2.30
C THR A 217 -5.77 18.18 2.64
N HIS A 218 -4.64 18.57 2.02
CA HIS A 218 -3.35 18.00 2.33
C HIS A 218 -2.99 18.23 3.80
N VAL A 219 -2.50 17.20 4.47
CA VAL A 219 -2.07 17.25 5.87
C VAL A 219 -0.68 16.61 6.01
N PRO A 220 0.09 16.97 7.06
CA PRO A 220 1.32 16.26 7.37
C PRO A 220 1.05 14.79 7.71
N LEU A 221 2.04 13.91 7.45
CA LEU A 221 1.87 12.45 7.61
C LEU A 221 1.63 12.03 9.06
N ASP A 222 2.16 12.76 10.04
CA ASP A 222 1.96 12.49 11.47
C ASP A 222 0.48 12.60 11.91
N ARG A 223 -0.36 13.30 11.14
CA ARG A 223 -1.82 13.33 11.32
C ARG A 223 -2.47 11.98 11.09
N LEU A 224 -1.77 11.05 10.44
CA LEU A 224 -2.19 9.66 10.29
C LEU A 224 -1.80 8.79 11.50
N ALA A 225 -1.16 9.33 12.55
CA ALA A 225 -0.82 8.54 13.74
C ALA A 225 -2.08 7.94 14.40
N CYS A 226 -1.93 6.76 15.01
CA CYS A 226 -3.01 6.09 15.72
C CYS A 226 -3.50 6.98 16.87
N PRO A 227 -4.81 7.33 16.94
CA PRO A 227 -5.30 8.15 18.03
C PRO A 227 -5.03 7.50 19.40
N GLY A 228 -4.48 8.28 20.32
CA GLY A 228 -4.15 7.80 21.67
C GLY A 228 -2.89 6.94 21.77
N SER A 229 -2.13 6.74 20.69
CA SER A 229 -0.76 6.23 20.82
C SER A 229 0.07 7.29 21.57
N VAL A 230 0.73 6.88 22.66
CA VAL A 230 1.76 7.71 23.31
C VAL A 230 2.77 8.10 22.24
N GLU A 231 3.11 9.38 22.12
CA GLU A 231 4.11 9.84 21.13
C GLU A 231 5.34 8.91 21.21
N PRO A 232 5.80 8.33 20.09
CA PRO A 232 7.10 7.71 20.10
C PRO A 232 8.10 8.79 20.49
N ALA A 233 8.84 8.55 21.58
CA ALA A 233 9.85 9.48 22.08
C ALA A 233 10.69 9.97 20.90
N ARG A 234 10.60 11.27 20.59
CA ARG A 234 11.45 11.88 19.57
C ARG A 234 12.88 11.58 19.99
N SER A 235 13.61 10.81 19.19
CA SER A 235 15.02 10.60 19.45
C SER A 235 15.70 11.96 19.39
N GLU A 236 16.21 12.42 20.54
CA GLU A 236 17.10 13.56 20.66
C GLU A 236 18.39 13.28 19.88
N THR A 237 18.36 13.44 18.56
CA THR A 237 19.59 13.41 17.74
C THR A 237 19.75 14.61 16.81
N ASP A 238 18.80 15.55 16.77
CA ASP A 238 18.92 16.79 16.01
C ASP A 238 19.25 18.02 16.88
N ALA A 239 19.85 17.80 18.05
CA ALA A 239 20.27 18.86 18.97
C ALA A 239 21.78 18.89 19.21
N THR A 240 22.59 18.73 18.15
CA THR A 240 24.00 19.20 18.07
C THR A 240 24.33 19.36 16.60
N GLY A 241 24.76 20.48 16.02
CA GLY A 241 25.14 21.79 16.52
C GLY A 241 25.88 22.49 15.37
N TRP A 242 25.74 23.82 15.31
CA TRP A 242 26.53 24.81 14.53
C TRP A 242 26.52 24.72 13.00
#